data_AF-A0A4P6JW82-F1
#
_entry.id   AF-A0A4P6JW82-F1
#
_cell.length_a   1.000
_cell.length_b   1.000
_cell.length_c   1.000
_cell.angle_alpha   90.00
_cell.angle_beta   90.00
_cell.angle_gamma   90.00
#
_symmetry.space_group_name_H-M   'P 1'
#
loop_
_entity.id
_entity.type
_entity.pdbx_description
1 polymer ?
#
loop_
_entity_poly.entity_id
_entity_poly.type
_entity_poly.pdbx_seq_one_letter_code
_entity_poly.pdbx_strand_id
1 'polypeptide(L)'
;MNISPPGSEKKARIYYFDTLRAFLILLVLIIHSANMLVPSYNMGVGGNSPYLQYCIDFLPQWIIALFFLFAGAGTRFALRRRTAGQFIGERCRRLLIPLIGGFLLIAPLQAYFEALGQPGQPTNFLAFSASFLTHIPFSWNPQWMGAYLHHLWFLADLFLISLLLLPLCRFFQSDSGSKLLDKLTSFCEGHKGLAAFWLFLVPLALVQLGLRPAFPGYQNWADVFTWLLCYIYGYVLFATPRFAPSLPGLAKER
;
A
#
# COMPACT_ATOMS: atom_id res chain seq x y z
N MET A 1 22.60 15.73 -46.89
CA MET A 1 21.64 16.04 -45.81
C MET A 1 20.90 14.76 -45.46
N ASN A 2 21.29 14.11 -44.37
CA ASN A 2 20.61 12.89 -43.92
C ASN A 2 19.73 13.26 -42.72
N ILE A 3 18.44 13.45 -42.97
CA ILE A 3 17.46 13.84 -41.95
C ILE A 3 17.10 12.56 -41.20
N SER A 4 17.67 12.39 -40.01
CA SER A 4 17.27 11.29 -39.12
C SER A 4 15.84 11.54 -38.62
N PRO A 5 14.97 10.52 -38.56
CA PRO A 5 13.61 10.69 -38.05
C PRO A 5 13.64 11.04 -36.55
N PRO A 6 12.63 11.76 -36.02
CA PRO A 6 12.58 12.10 -34.60
C PRO A 6 12.50 10.80 -33.80
N GLY A 7 13.55 10.51 -33.04
CA GLY A 7 13.61 9.35 -32.17
C GLY A 7 12.46 9.38 -31.18
N SER A 8 11.63 8.35 -31.21
CA SER A 8 10.75 8.03 -30.08
C SER A 8 11.64 7.80 -28.87
N GLU A 9 11.69 8.75 -27.95
CA GLU A 9 12.23 8.51 -26.62
C GLU A 9 11.43 7.35 -26.01
N LYS A 10 12.00 6.14 -26.04
CA LYS A 10 11.48 5.02 -25.28
C LYS A 10 11.49 5.47 -23.83
N LYS A 11 10.32 5.80 -23.29
CA LYS A 11 10.09 5.98 -21.85
C LYS A 11 10.91 4.92 -21.13
N ALA A 12 11.93 5.32 -20.39
CA ALA A 12 12.70 4.41 -19.55
C ALA A 12 11.77 3.89 -18.45
N ARG A 13 11.01 2.84 -18.76
CA ARG A 13 10.18 2.11 -17.80
C ARG A 13 11.16 1.37 -16.90
N ILE A 14 11.06 1.59 -15.59
CA ILE A 14 11.93 0.93 -14.62
C ILE A 14 11.41 -0.49 -14.41
N TYR A 15 11.84 -1.42 -15.28
CA TYR A 15 11.35 -2.80 -15.31
C TYR A 15 11.46 -3.52 -13.96
N TYR A 16 12.46 -3.20 -13.14
CA TYR A 16 12.63 -3.80 -11.82
C TYR A 16 11.47 -3.50 -10.85
N PHE A 17 10.94 -2.28 -10.86
CA PHE A 17 9.79 -1.92 -10.01
C PHE A 17 8.53 -2.66 -10.42
N ASP A 18 8.27 -2.74 -11.71
CA ASP A 18 7.10 -3.42 -12.24
C ASP A 18 7.18 -4.93 -11.99
N THR A 19 8.38 -5.52 -12.15
CA THR A 19 8.64 -6.94 -11.87
C THR A 19 8.46 -7.26 -10.39
N LEU A 20 9.03 -6.45 -9.50
CA LEU A 20 8.91 -6.66 -8.06
C LEU A 20 7.46 -6.49 -7.59
N ARG A 21 6.72 -5.52 -8.12
CA ARG A 21 5.29 -5.39 -7.82
C ARG A 21 4.50 -6.61 -8.29
N ALA A 22 4.77 -7.13 -9.48
CA ALA A 22 4.11 -8.34 -9.98
C ALA A 22 4.42 -9.55 -9.08
N PHE A 23 5.66 -9.70 -8.63
CA PHE A 23 6.05 -10.73 -7.68
C PHE A 23 5.32 -10.58 -6.33
N LEU A 24 5.25 -9.37 -5.78
CA LEU A 24 4.52 -9.13 -4.53
C LEU A 24 3.03 -9.43 -4.67
N ILE A 25 2.40 -9.09 -5.81
CA ILE A 25 0.99 -9.41 -6.07
C ILE A 25 0.78 -10.93 -6.12
N LEU A 26 1.67 -11.67 -6.77
CA LEU A 26 1.62 -13.13 -6.80
C LEU A 26 1.76 -13.72 -5.39
N LEU A 27 2.69 -13.19 -4.59
CA LEU A 27 2.89 -13.65 -3.22
C LEU A 27 1.66 -13.38 -2.33
N VAL A 28 1.02 -12.21 -2.50
CA VAL A 28 -0.24 -11.88 -1.82
C VAL A 28 -1.36 -12.85 -2.24
N LEU A 29 -1.45 -13.22 -3.51
CA LEU A 29 -2.43 -14.20 -3.97
C LEU A 29 -2.24 -15.56 -3.27
N ILE A 30 -0.99 -16.03 -3.19
CA ILE A 30 -0.65 -17.28 -2.48
C ILE A 30 -1.02 -17.18 -0.99
N ILE A 31 -0.71 -16.06 -0.34
CA ILE A 31 -1.05 -15.80 1.06
C ILE A 31 -2.57 -15.81 1.27
N HIS A 32 -3.35 -15.15 0.40
CA HIS A 32 -4.79 -15.14 0.49
C HIS A 32 -5.39 -16.54 0.33
N SER A 33 -4.87 -17.35 -0.60
CA SER A 33 -5.28 -18.75 -0.73
C SER A 33 -4.91 -19.59 0.50
N ALA A 34 -3.72 -19.37 1.06
CA ALA A 34 -3.23 -20.09 2.23
C ALA A 34 -3.94 -19.68 3.54
N ASN A 35 -4.52 -18.47 3.63
CA ASN A 35 -5.32 -18.06 4.79
C ASN A 35 -6.47 -19.03 5.06
N MET A 36 -7.07 -19.62 4.02
CA MET A 36 -8.17 -20.59 4.19
C MET A 36 -7.73 -21.89 4.89
N LEU A 37 -6.42 -22.14 4.99
CA LEU A 37 -5.85 -23.36 5.57
C LEU A 37 -5.39 -23.19 7.02
N VAL A 38 -5.44 -21.97 7.57
CA VAL A 38 -4.98 -21.69 8.95
C VAL A 38 -6.15 -21.42 9.90
N PRO A 39 -6.00 -21.76 11.20
CA PRO A 39 -7.08 -21.59 12.19
C PRO A 39 -7.55 -20.14 12.35
N SER A 40 -6.66 -19.15 12.17
CA SER A 40 -6.99 -17.73 12.34
C SER A 40 -8.07 -17.21 11.38
N TYR A 41 -8.28 -17.88 10.24
CA TYR A 41 -9.30 -17.50 9.24
C TYR A 41 -10.61 -18.28 9.39
N ASN A 42 -10.64 -19.31 10.25
CA ASN A 42 -11.83 -20.02 10.71
C ASN A 42 -12.81 -20.51 9.61
N MET A 43 -12.29 -20.96 8.46
CA MET A 43 -13.08 -21.53 7.36
C MET A 43 -13.41 -23.02 7.54
N GLY A 44 -12.86 -23.68 8.56
CA GLY A 44 -13.13 -25.10 8.84
C GLY A 44 -12.49 -26.11 7.88
N VAL A 45 -11.61 -25.67 6.96
CA VAL A 45 -10.98 -26.52 5.91
C VAL A 45 -9.50 -26.81 6.19
N GLY A 46 -8.91 -26.20 7.22
CA GLY A 46 -7.46 -26.11 7.41
C GLY A 46 -6.80 -27.15 8.32
N GLY A 47 -5.48 -27.32 8.16
CA GLY A 47 -4.63 -28.12 9.04
C GLY A 47 -3.90 -27.26 10.08
N ASN A 48 -3.51 -27.85 11.21
CA ASN A 48 -2.88 -27.13 12.34
C ASN A 48 -1.35 -26.98 12.18
N SER A 49 -0.87 -26.46 11.05
CA SER A 49 0.58 -26.23 10.85
C SER A 49 1.03 -24.90 11.48
N PRO A 50 1.81 -24.91 12.58
CA PRO A 50 2.31 -23.68 13.19
C PRO A 50 3.26 -22.91 12.26
N TYR A 51 4.00 -23.63 11.40
CA TYR A 51 4.89 -22.99 10.42
C TYR A 51 4.11 -22.17 9.38
N LEU A 52 2.98 -22.70 8.92
CA LEU A 52 2.12 -21.97 8.00
C LEU A 52 1.52 -20.72 8.66
N GLN A 53 1.08 -20.86 9.92
CA GLN A 53 0.60 -19.73 10.71
C GLN A 53 1.67 -18.63 10.84
N TYR A 54 2.91 -18.99 11.20
CA TYR A 54 4.00 -18.00 11.28
C TYR A 54 4.28 -17.31 9.94
N CYS A 55 4.24 -18.06 8.82
CA CYS A 55 4.40 -17.46 7.50
C CYS A 55 3.29 -16.46 7.19
N ILE A 56 2.03 -16.80 7.52
CA ILE A 56 0.85 -15.94 7.31
C ILE A 56 0.86 -14.72 8.23
N ASP A 57 1.38 -14.82 9.45
CA ASP A 57 1.42 -13.68 10.36
C ASP A 57 2.59 -12.73 10.04
N PHE A 58 3.70 -13.27 9.52
CA PHE A 58 4.93 -12.51 9.29
C PHE A 58 5.01 -11.89 7.89
N LEU A 59 4.86 -12.69 6.83
CA LEU A 59 5.13 -12.23 5.46
C LEU A 59 4.24 -11.05 5.02
N PRO A 60 2.91 -11.04 5.30
CA PRO A 60 2.05 -9.95 4.86
C PRO A 60 2.48 -8.59 5.42
N GLN A 61 3.01 -8.53 6.64
CA GLN A 61 3.42 -7.27 7.26
C GLN A 61 4.49 -6.55 6.42
N TRP A 62 5.48 -7.30 5.93
CA TRP A 62 6.53 -6.78 5.06
C TRP A 62 6.02 -6.46 3.66
N ILE A 63 5.19 -7.33 3.11
CA ILE A 63 4.66 -7.16 1.75
C ILE A 63 3.80 -5.90 1.65
N ILE A 64 2.91 -5.67 2.61
CA ILE A 64 2.07 -4.47 2.67
C ILE A 64 2.93 -3.22 2.84
N ALA A 65 3.90 -3.23 3.76
CA ALA A 65 4.82 -2.11 3.94
C ALA A 65 5.57 -1.75 2.63
N LEU A 66 6.03 -2.76 1.88
CA LEU A 66 6.67 -2.58 0.57
C LEU A 66 5.71 -2.01 -0.47
N PHE A 67 4.45 -2.43 -0.48
CA PHE A 67 3.46 -1.85 -1.39
C PHE A 67 3.23 -0.36 -1.11
N PHE A 68 3.12 0.04 0.15
CA PHE A 68 2.99 1.46 0.51
C PHE A 68 4.25 2.25 0.15
N LEU A 69 5.43 1.71 0.42
CA LEU A 69 6.71 2.27 -0.03
C LEU A 69 6.72 2.49 -1.54
N PHE A 70 6.36 1.48 -2.33
CA PHE A 70 6.33 1.60 -3.79
C PHE A 70 5.22 2.51 -4.30
N ALA A 71 4.12 2.64 -3.58
CA ALA A 71 3.08 3.60 -3.91
C ALA A 71 3.57 5.04 -3.74
N GLY A 72 4.28 5.33 -2.65
CA GLY A 72 4.93 6.62 -2.41
C GLY A 72 5.95 6.96 -3.50
N ALA A 73 6.83 6.02 -3.83
CA ALA A 73 7.79 6.16 -4.93
C ALA A 73 7.08 6.44 -6.26
N GLY A 74 6.02 5.68 -6.57
CA GLY A 74 5.18 5.89 -7.74
C GLY A 74 4.54 7.27 -7.79
N THR A 75 4.12 7.81 -6.64
CA THR A 75 3.54 9.16 -6.53
C THR A 75 4.57 10.24 -6.84
N ARG A 76 5.83 10.08 -6.40
CA ARG A 76 6.90 11.02 -6.77
C ARG A 76 7.10 11.12 -8.27
N PHE A 77 7.08 10.00 -8.98
CA PHE A 77 7.17 9.98 -10.44
C PHE A 77 5.90 10.53 -11.10
N ALA A 78 4.73 10.20 -10.57
CA ALA A 78 3.46 10.64 -11.13
C ALA A 78 3.30 12.17 -11.07
N LEU A 79 3.62 12.78 -9.92
CA LEU A 79 3.49 14.21 -9.68
C LEU A 79 4.56 15.05 -10.39
N ARG A 80 5.58 14.46 -11.04
CA ARG A 80 6.47 15.21 -11.95
C ARG A 80 5.77 15.64 -13.23
N ARG A 81 4.76 14.89 -13.66
CA ARG A 81 4.17 15.00 -15.00
C ARG A 81 2.66 15.26 -14.95
N ARG A 82 2.08 15.40 -13.76
CA ARG A 82 0.64 15.50 -13.54
C ARG A 82 0.30 16.58 -12.54
N THR A 83 -0.83 17.25 -12.76
CA THR A 83 -1.45 18.12 -11.77
C THR A 83 -2.08 17.30 -10.63
N ALA A 84 -2.43 17.96 -9.52
CA ALA A 84 -3.12 17.32 -8.40
C ALA A 84 -4.45 16.67 -8.86
N GLY A 85 -5.25 17.37 -9.66
CA GLY A 85 -6.51 16.83 -10.19
C GLY A 85 -6.31 15.61 -11.10
N GLN A 86 -5.30 15.64 -11.97
CA GLN A 86 -4.95 14.48 -12.82
C GLN A 86 -4.50 13.27 -11.99
N PHE A 87 -3.73 13.51 -10.92
CA PHE A 87 -3.32 12.45 -10.00
C PHE A 87 -4.53 11.85 -9.28
N ILE A 88 -5.42 12.68 -8.74
CA ILE A 88 -6.65 12.22 -8.07
C ILE A 88 -7.52 11.41 -9.05
N GLY A 89 -7.74 11.91 -10.26
CA GLY A 89 -8.52 11.19 -11.28
C GLY A 89 -7.92 9.82 -11.63
N GLU A 90 -6.59 9.71 -11.73
CA GLU A 90 -5.92 8.41 -11.93
C GLU A 90 -6.11 7.48 -10.73
N ARG A 91 -6.01 7.99 -9.50
CA ARG A 91 -6.24 7.20 -8.28
C ARG A 91 -7.69 6.72 -8.19
N CYS A 92 -8.67 7.57 -8.53
CA CYS A 92 -10.07 7.16 -8.60
C CYS A 92 -10.26 6.02 -9.61
N ARG A 93 -9.73 6.17 -10.83
CA ARG A 93 -9.90 5.15 -11.89
C ARG A 93 -9.21 3.83 -11.58
N ARG A 94 -8.06 3.86 -10.90
CA ARG A 94 -7.22 2.67 -10.64
C ARG A 94 -7.45 2.01 -9.29
N LEU A 95 -8.00 2.73 -8.31
CA LEU A 95 -8.22 2.23 -6.95
C LEU A 95 -9.69 2.26 -6.59
N LEU A 96 -10.34 3.43 -6.65
CA LEU A 96 -11.73 3.59 -6.21
C LEU A 96 -12.72 2.79 -7.08
N ILE A 97 -12.60 2.86 -8.41
CA ILE A 97 -13.49 2.09 -9.31
C ILE A 97 -13.31 0.57 -9.09
N PRO A 98 -12.09 0.00 -9.09
CA PRO A 98 -11.89 -1.41 -8.74
C PRO A 98 -12.33 -1.78 -7.33
N LEU A 99 -12.16 -0.89 -6.35
CA LEU A 99 -12.64 -1.10 -4.98
C LEU A 99 -14.16 -1.22 -4.93
N ILE A 100 -14.89 -0.31 -5.59
CA ILE A 100 -16.35 -0.37 -5.65
C ILE A 100 -16.81 -1.65 -6.37
N GLY A 101 -16.20 -1.97 -7.52
CA GLY A 101 -16.51 -3.20 -8.26
C GLY A 101 -16.25 -4.46 -7.43
N GLY A 102 -15.10 -4.53 -6.76
CA GLY A 102 -14.77 -5.63 -5.85
C GLY A 102 -15.69 -5.69 -4.64
N PHE A 103 -16.05 -4.54 -4.06
CA PHE A 103 -16.97 -4.48 -2.93
C PHE A 103 -18.38 -4.95 -3.29
N LEU A 104 -18.87 -4.65 -4.50
CA LEU A 104 -20.20 -5.07 -4.93
C LEU A 104 -20.24 -6.55 -5.35
N LEU A 105 -19.16 -7.08 -5.92
CA LEU A 105 -19.14 -8.40 -6.55
C LEU A 105 -18.43 -9.47 -5.72
N ILE A 106 -17.30 -9.13 -5.10
CA ILE A 106 -16.38 -10.07 -4.47
C ILE A 106 -16.58 -10.10 -2.95
N ALA A 107 -16.75 -8.95 -2.29
CA ALA A 107 -16.89 -8.92 -0.83
C ALA A 107 -18.11 -9.71 -0.31
N PRO A 108 -19.32 -9.63 -0.90
CA PRO A 108 -20.47 -10.42 -0.44
C PRO A 108 -20.24 -11.92 -0.65
N LEU A 109 -19.51 -12.29 -1.71
CA LEU A 109 -19.15 -13.68 -1.97
C LEU A 109 -18.19 -14.22 -0.90
N GLN A 110 -17.16 -13.45 -0.54
CA GLN A 110 -16.23 -13.80 0.54
C GLN A 110 -16.97 -13.93 1.87
N ALA A 111 -17.75 -12.91 2.25
CA ALA A 111 -18.54 -12.91 3.47
C ALA A 111 -19.54 -14.09 3.53
N TYR A 112 -20.15 -14.46 2.40
CA TYR A 112 -21.09 -15.57 2.36
C TYR A 112 -20.40 -16.91 2.61
N PHE A 113 -19.25 -17.16 1.96
CA PHE A 113 -18.50 -18.41 2.19
C PHE A 113 -17.97 -18.50 3.62
N GLU A 114 -17.51 -17.40 4.20
CA GLU A 114 -17.13 -17.35 5.61
C GLU A 114 -18.33 -17.66 6.53
N ALA A 115 -19.51 -17.09 6.22
CA ALA A 115 -20.73 -17.32 6.99
C ALA A 115 -21.26 -18.77 6.89
N LEU A 116 -21.00 -19.48 5.78
CA LEU A 116 -21.30 -20.91 5.66
C LEU A 116 -20.46 -21.76 6.62
N GLY A 117 -19.28 -21.28 7.06
CA GLY A 117 -18.48 -21.97 8.08
C GLY A 117 -18.99 -21.79 9.51
N GLN A 118 -20.00 -20.94 9.74
CA GLN A 118 -20.44 -20.53 11.08
C GLN A 118 -21.83 -21.09 11.44
N PRO A 119 -22.17 -21.21 12.75
CA PRO A 119 -23.53 -21.53 13.17
C PRO A 119 -24.54 -20.50 12.67
N GLY A 120 -25.72 -20.94 12.20
CA GLY A 120 -26.73 -20.04 11.64
C GLY A 120 -26.49 -19.67 10.16
N GLN A 121 -25.93 -20.61 9.40
CA GLN A 121 -25.57 -20.45 7.99
C GLN A 121 -26.69 -19.79 7.15
N PRO A 122 -26.34 -18.84 6.25
CA PRO A 122 -27.32 -18.24 5.37
C PRO A 122 -27.86 -19.28 4.37
N THR A 123 -29.17 -19.27 4.16
CA THR A 123 -29.85 -20.21 3.23
C THR A 123 -29.98 -19.68 1.81
N ASN A 124 -29.84 -18.36 1.63
CA ASN A 124 -29.99 -17.69 0.33
C ASN A 124 -28.90 -16.63 0.13
N PHE A 125 -28.09 -16.81 -0.91
CA PHE A 125 -27.00 -15.90 -1.27
C PHE A 125 -27.46 -14.48 -1.60
N LEU A 126 -28.57 -14.31 -2.32
CA LEU A 126 -29.05 -13.00 -2.75
C LEU A 126 -29.57 -12.18 -1.56
N ALA A 127 -30.35 -12.80 -0.69
CA ALA A 127 -30.84 -12.16 0.54
C ALA A 127 -29.68 -11.79 1.47
N PHE A 128 -28.69 -12.67 1.62
CA PHE A 128 -27.47 -12.38 2.37
C PHE A 128 -26.70 -11.22 1.76
N SER A 129 -26.46 -11.23 0.46
CA SER A 129 -25.70 -10.19 -0.24
C SER A 129 -26.37 -8.82 -0.16
N ALA A 130 -27.71 -8.77 -0.27
CA ALA A 130 -28.47 -7.53 -0.10
C ALA A 130 -28.37 -6.99 1.33
N SER A 131 -28.47 -7.88 2.33
CA SER A 131 -28.29 -7.52 3.74
C SER A 131 -26.86 -7.03 4.02
N PHE A 132 -25.85 -7.74 3.51
CA PHE A 132 -24.44 -7.35 3.60
C PHE A 132 -24.26 -5.94 3.04
N LEU A 133 -24.60 -5.69 1.78
CA LEU A 133 -24.37 -4.39 1.13
C LEU A 133 -25.10 -3.19 1.79
N THR A 134 -26.09 -3.42 2.64
CA THR A 134 -26.83 -2.37 3.34
C THR A 134 -26.34 -2.12 4.77
N HIS A 135 -25.63 -3.07 5.40
CA HIS A 135 -25.19 -2.98 6.80
C HIS A 135 -23.70 -2.70 6.90
N ILE A 136 -23.27 -1.51 6.42
CA ILE A 136 -21.86 -1.10 6.49
C ILE A 136 -21.53 -0.65 7.93
N PRO A 137 -20.63 -1.34 8.65
CA PRO A 137 -20.34 -1.07 10.05
C PRO A 137 -19.31 0.05 10.20
N PHE A 138 -19.62 1.24 9.68
CA PHE A 138 -18.70 2.38 9.73
C PHE A 138 -18.32 2.73 11.16
N SER A 139 -17.03 2.92 11.40
CA SER A 139 -16.46 3.34 12.69
C SER A 139 -15.27 4.27 12.48
N TRP A 140 -14.91 5.02 13.53
CA TRP A 140 -13.67 5.79 13.54
C TRP A 140 -12.44 4.88 13.57
N ASN A 141 -12.55 3.66 14.09
CA ASN A 141 -11.45 2.70 14.12
C ASN A 141 -11.30 2.03 12.73
N PRO A 142 -10.19 2.25 11.98
CA PRO A 142 -10.04 1.78 10.61
C PRO A 142 -10.08 0.26 10.45
N GLN A 143 -9.98 -0.49 11.55
CA GLN A 143 -10.09 -1.94 11.55
C GLN A 143 -11.44 -2.44 10.98
N TRP A 144 -12.50 -1.62 11.01
CA TRP A 144 -13.76 -1.98 10.34
C TRP A 144 -13.58 -2.20 8.83
N MET A 145 -12.68 -1.44 8.18
CA MET A 145 -12.41 -1.56 6.75
C MET A 145 -11.77 -2.93 6.45
N GLY A 146 -10.82 -3.35 7.28
CA GLY A 146 -10.21 -4.67 7.21
C GLY A 146 -11.21 -5.81 7.40
N ALA A 147 -12.03 -5.69 8.45
CA ALA A 147 -13.04 -6.68 8.79
C ALA A 147 -14.16 -6.79 7.74
N TYR A 148 -14.51 -5.69 7.08
CA TYR A 148 -15.70 -5.62 6.22
C TYR A 148 -15.42 -5.64 4.72
N LEU A 149 -14.31 -5.04 4.27
CA LEU A 149 -13.89 -5.09 2.88
C LEU A 149 -13.11 -6.37 2.57
N HIS A 150 -12.91 -7.26 3.56
CA HIS A 150 -12.06 -8.43 3.48
C HIS A 150 -10.75 -8.06 2.79
N HIS A 151 -10.28 -8.83 1.80
CA HIS A 151 -9.00 -8.58 1.13
C HIS A 151 -8.89 -7.27 0.34
N LEU A 152 -9.99 -6.52 0.14
CA LEU A 152 -9.99 -5.25 -0.59
C LEU A 152 -9.57 -4.05 0.27
N TRP A 153 -9.45 -4.23 1.59
CA TRP A 153 -9.07 -3.20 2.55
C TRP A 153 -7.86 -2.37 2.09
N PHE A 154 -6.84 -3.04 1.52
CA PHE A 154 -5.60 -2.41 1.09
C PHE A 154 -5.82 -1.36 -0.01
N LEU A 155 -6.76 -1.58 -0.93
CA LEU A 155 -7.09 -0.58 -1.97
C LEU A 155 -7.68 0.69 -1.35
N ALA A 156 -8.52 0.52 -0.33
CA ALA A 156 -9.16 1.64 0.36
C ALA A 156 -8.13 2.45 1.15
N ASP A 157 -7.27 1.81 1.94
CA ASP A 157 -6.19 2.50 2.67
C ASP A 157 -5.20 3.18 1.72
N LEU A 158 -4.80 2.49 0.66
CA LEU A 158 -3.92 3.07 -0.34
C LEU A 158 -4.53 4.31 -1.01
N PHE A 159 -5.83 4.26 -1.33
CA PHE A 159 -6.54 5.40 -1.89
C PHE A 159 -6.56 6.58 -0.89
N LEU A 160 -7.02 6.34 0.34
CA LEU A 160 -7.12 7.36 1.39
C LEU A 160 -5.76 7.98 1.72
N ILE A 161 -4.73 7.16 1.97
CA ILE A 161 -3.36 7.64 2.25
C ILE A 161 -2.82 8.44 1.07
N SER A 162 -3.07 8.02 -0.17
CA SER A 162 -2.57 8.74 -1.36
C SER A 162 -3.19 10.13 -1.51
N LEU A 163 -4.44 10.32 -1.11
CA LEU A 163 -5.12 11.61 -1.11
C LEU A 163 -4.69 12.47 0.08
N LEU A 164 -4.65 11.88 1.27
CA LEU A 164 -4.24 12.55 2.51
C LEU A 164 -2.84 13.13 2.40
N LEU A 165 -1.90 12.37 1.81
CA LEU A 165 -0.51 12.79 1.66
C LEU A 165 -0.25 13.65 0.41
N LEU A 166 -1.25 13.89 -0.44
CA LEU A 166 -1.07 14.68 -1.66
C LEU A 166 -0.59 16.11 -1.38
N PRO A 167 -1.16 16.87 -0.42
CA PRO A 167 -0.66 18.20 -0.07
C PRO A 167 0.81 18.18 0.39
N LEU A 168 1.18 17.19 1.22
CA LEU A 168 2.56 17.01 1.68
C LEU A 168 3.51 16.69 0.51
N CYS A 169 3.11 15.79 -0.38
CA CYS A 169 3.90 15.45 -1.56
C CYS A 169 4.11 16.67 -2.47
N ARG A 170 3.09 17.55 -2.60
CA ARG A 170 3.19 18.80 -3.34
C ARG A 170 4.05 19.83 -2.63
N PHE A 171 3.98 19.92 -1.31
CA PHE A 171 4.90 20.75 -0.52
C PHE A 171 6.36 20.35 -0.79
N PHE A 172 6.68 19.05 -0.85
CA PHE A 172 8.02 18.59 -1.20
C PHE A 172 8.50 18.95 -2.63
N GLN A 173 7.61 19.42 -3.51
CA GLN A 173 7.98 19.94 -4.83
C GLN A 173 8.17 21.47 -4.85
N SER A 174 7.85 22.16 -3.76
CA SER A 174 8.13 23.59 -3.59
C SER A 174 9.60 23.83 -3.22
N ASP A 175 10.09 25.05 -3.38
CA ASP A 175 11.45 25.43 -3.01
C ASP A 175 11.77 25.12 -1.53
N SER A 176 10.84 25.44 -0.63
CA SER A 176 10.98 25.16 0.80
C SER A 176 11.03 23.66 1.10
N GLY A 177 10.18 22.88 0.43
CA GLY A 177 10.15 21.42 0.56
C GLY A 177 11.41 20.77 0.00
N SER A 178 11.90 21.22 -1.15
CA SER A 178 13.16 20.74 -1.73
C SER A 178 14.33 21.01 -0.80
N LYS A 179 14.44 22.22 -0.24
CA LYS A 179 15.49 22.56 0.75
C LYS A 179 15.44 21.67 1.99
N LEU A 180 14.23 21.33 2.47
CA LEU A 180 14.07 20.39 3.58
C LEU A 180 14.58 18.99 3.21
N LEU A 181 14.23 18.49 2.02
CA LEU A 181 14.73 17.20 1.53
C LEU A 181 16.25 17.20 1.36
N ASP A 182 16.83 18.28 0.87
CA ASP A 182 18.28 18.43 0.72
C ASP A 182 18.99 18.44 2.09
N LYS A 183 18.40 19.11 3.10
CA LYS A 183 18.91 19.10 4.48
C LYS A 183 18.83 17.71 5.12
N LEU A 184 17.73 16.99 4.91
CA LEU A 184 17.59 15.61 5.40
C LEU A 184 18.63 14.70 4.74
N THR A 185 18.87 14.90 3.44
CA THR A 185 19.86 14.12 2.68
C THR A 185 21.28 14.38 3.16
N SER A 186 21.68 15.63 3.31
CA SER A 186 23.03 15.99 3.78
C SER A 186 23.29 15.51 5.22
N PHE A 187 22.28 15.55 6.08
CA PHE A 187 22.36 14.98 7.42
C PHE A 187 22.62 13.46 7.40
N CYS A 188 21.94 12.73 6.52
CA CYS A 188 22.12 11.27 6.37
C CYS A 188 23.52 10.91 5.84
N GLU A 189 24.04 11.68 4.88
CA GLU A 189 25.37 11.49 4.29
C GLU A 189 26.48 11.74 5.31
N GLY A 190 26.38 12.81 6.11
CA GLY A 190 27.38 13.17 7.12
C GLY A 190 27.63 12.10 8.18
N HIS A 191 26.69 11.15 8.36
CA HIS A 191 26.75 10.10 9.36
C HIS A 191 26.89 8.69 8.75
N LYS A 192 27.50 8.58 7.56
CA LYS A 192 27.81 7.30 6.87
C LYS A 192 26.60 6.37 6.72
N GLY A 193 25.40 6.92 6.53
CA GLY A 193 24.17 6.13 6.35
C GLY A 193 23.57 5.51 7.62
N LEU A 194 24.29 5.51 8.76
CA LEU A 194 23.71 5.08 10.04
C LEU A 194 22.58 6.00 10.50
N ALA A 195 22.73 7.31 10.28
CA ALA A 195 21.64 8.25 10.55
C ALA A 195 20.42 8.02 9.65
N ALA A 196 20.61 7.57 8.39
CA ALA A 196 19.49 7.23 7.52
C ALA A 196 18.74 6.02 8.07
N PHE A 197 19.45 4.98 8.49
CA PHE A 197 18.86 3.80 9.14
C PHE A 197 18.00 4.19 10.35
N TRP A 198 18.53 5.00 11.26
CA TRP A 198 17.77 5.48 12.42
C TRP A 198 16.63 6.44 12.05
N LEU A 199 16.80 7.30 11.04
CA LEU A 199 15.75 8.20 10.57
C LEU A 199 14.53 7.45 10.00
N PHE A 200 14.75 6.28 9.39
CA PHE A 200 13.67 5.42 8.92
C PHE A 200 13.12 4.51 10.02
N LEU A 201 13.99 3.97 10.89
CA LEU A 201 13.57 3.00 11.91
C LEU A 201 12.89 3.66 13.11
N VAL A 202 13.39 4.80 13.59
CA VAL A 202 12.90 5.44 14.83
C VAL A 202 11.45 5.86 14.70
N PRO A 203 10.99 6.56 13.63
CA PRO A 203 9.58 6.96 13.56
C PRO A 203 8.63 5.76 13.45
N LEU A 204 9.04 4.69 12.74
CA LEU A 204 8.29 3.44 12.71
C LEU A 204 8.17 2.82 14.11
N ALA A 205 9.30 2.74 14.83
CA ALA A 205 9.31 2.22 16.20
C ALA A 205 8.47 3.07 17.15
N LEU A 206 8.52 4.40 17.04
CA LEU A 206 7.72 5.31 17.85
C LEU A 206 6.22 5.14 17.59
N VAL A 207 5.81 5.00 16.33
CA VAL A 207 4.42 4.71 15.97
C VAL A 207 3.98 3.37 16.56
N GLN A 208 4.79 2.32 16.41
CA GLN A 208 4.45 1.00 16.93
C GLN A 208 4.39 0.99 18.47
N LEU A 209 5.40 1.52 19.15
CA LEU A 209 5.45 1.55 20.62
C LEU A 209 4.39 2.48 21.23
N GLY A 210 4.09 3.59 20.57
CA GLY A 210 3.11 4.58 21.05
C GLY A 210 1.66 4.18 20.79
N LEU A 211 1.36 3.57 19.64
CA LEU A 211 -0.02 3.28 19.23
C LEU A 211 -0.43 1.82 19.44
N ARG A 212 0.47 0.84 19.30
CA ARG A 212 0.10 -0.58 19.42
C ARG A 212 -0.52 -0.95 20.76
N PRO A 213 -0.11 -0.39 21.92
CA PRO A 213 -0.78 -0.68 23.20
C PRO A 213 -2.26 -0.27 23.22
N ALA A 214 -2.60 0.87 22.61
CA ALA A 214 -3.99 1.36 22.52
C ALA A 214 -4.76 0.69 21.37
N PHE A 215 -4.05 0.27 20.31
CA PHE A 215 -4.59 -0.29 19.08
C PHE A 215 -3.89 -1.61 18.73
N PRO A 216 -4.14 -2.69 19.49
CA PRO A 216 -3.39 -3.95 19.35
C PRO A 216 -3.75 -4.73 18.09
N GLY A 217 -4.95 -4.52 17.55
CA GLY A 217 -5.43 -5.23 16.35
C GLY A 217 -4.65 -4.86 15.08
N TYR A 218 -4.57 -5.82 14.16
CA TYR A 218 -4.10 -5.57 12.80
C TYR A 218 -5.10 -4.69 12.03
N GLN A 219 -4.62 -3.93 11.05
CA GLN A 219 -5.40 -2.94 10.28
C GLN A 219 -5.98 -1.82 11.13
N ASN A 220 -5.36 -1.55 12.27
CA ASN A 220 -5.77 -0.48 13.16
C ASN A 220 -4.83 0.75 13.00
N TRP A 221 -5.02 1.78 13.81
CA TRP A 221 -4.27 3.03 13.71
C TRP A 221 -2.75 2.84 13.72
N ALA A 222 -2.22 1.96 14.57
CA ALA A 222 -0.79 1.65 14.59
C ALA A 222 -0.27 1.22 13.20
N ASP A 223 -1.05 0.42 12.47
CA ASP A 223 -0.72 -0.04 11.12
C ASP A 223 -0.92 1.06 10.08
N VAL A 224 -2.04 1.79 10.14
CA VAL A 224 -2.31 2.91 9.21
C VAL A 224 -1.21 3.97 9.27
N PHE A 225 -0.77 4.37 10.47
CA PHE A 225 0.33 5.32 10.63
C PHE A 225 1.68 4.74 10.16
N THR A 226 1.90 3.44 10.36
CA THR A 226 3.09 2.74 9.84
C THR A 226 3.12 2.76 8.31
N TRP A 227 1.99 2.44 7.67
CA TRP A 227 1.84 2.45 6.22
C TRP A 227 1.95 3.86 5.63
N LEU A 228 1.42 4.87 6.33
CA LEU A 228 1.58 6.28 6.00
C LEU A 228 3.06 6.66 6.01
N LEU A 229 3.82 6.25 7.04
CA LEU A 229 5.28 6.48 7.09
C LEU A 229 6.01 5.75 5.96
N CYS A 230 5.70 4.48 5.70
CA CYS A 230 6.27 3.73 4.58
C CYS A 230 6.01 4.45 3.25
N TYR A 231 4.80 4.98 3.04
CA TYR A 231 4.48 5.75 1.85
C TYR A 231 5.33 7.04 1.75
N ILE A 232 5.46 7.80 2.84
CA ILE A 232 6.30 9.00 2.87
C ILE A 232 7.75 8.64 2.54
N TYR A 233 8.29 7.58 3.15
CA TYR A 233 9.65 7.12 2.89
C TYR A 233 9.86 6.75 1.43
N GLY A 234 8.91 6.05 0.84
CA GLY A 234 8.91 5.72 -0.57
C GLY A 234 8.94 6.97 -1.45
N TYR A 235 8.17 8.00 -1.10
CA TYR A 235 8.20 9.27 -1.81
C TYR A 235 9.56 9.98 -1.68
N VAL A 236 10.08 10.09 -0.45
CA VAL A 236 11.32 10.82 -0.11
C VAL A 236 12.56 10.18 -0.75
N LEU A 237 12.69 8.85 -0.67
CA LEU A 237 13.82 8.10 -1.24
C LEU A 237 13.97 8.33 -2.76
N PHE A 238 12.85 8.52 -3.45
CA PHE A 238 12.84 8.78 -4.90
C PHE A 238 12.73 10.27 -5.25
N ALA A 239 12.55 11.13 -4.25
CA ALA A 239 12.54 12.58 -4.45
C ALA A 239 13.93 13.19 -4.46
N THR A 240 14.87 12.52 -3.81
CA THR A 240 16.25 12.92 -3.61
C THR A 240 17.13 12.28 -4.68
N PRO A 241 17.75 13.08 -5.58
CA PRO A 241 18.51 12.56 -6.73
C PRO A 241 19.67 11.62 -6.38
N ARG A 242 20.11 11.62 -5.11
CA ARG A 242 21.24 10.83 -4.60
C ARG A 242 20.84 9.50 -3.98
N PHE A 243 19.60 9.35 -3.51
CA PHE A 243 19.05 8.09 -3.01
C PHE A 243 18.27 7.32 -4.09
N ALA A 244 17.83 8.00 -5.14
CA ALA A 244 17.45 7.33 -6.37
C ALA A 244 18.70 6.62 -6.93
N PRO A 245 18.67 5.29 -7.16
CA PRO A 245 19.75 4.65 -7.88
C PRO A 245 19.95 5.41 -9.19
N SER A 246 21.19 5.54 -9.65
CA SER A 246 21.54 5.94 -11.02
C SER A 246 21.00 4.88 -11.99
N LEU A 247 19.67 4.83 -12.10
CA LEU A 247 18.94 3.91 -12.95
C LEU A 247 19.29 4.29 -14.40
N PRO A 248 19.90 3.38 -15.17
CA PRO A 248 20.18 3.62 -16.57
C PRO A 248 18.88 4.03 -17.26
N GLY A 249 18.81 5.26 -17.76
CA GLY A 249 17.63 5.82 -18.44
C GLY A 249 17.03 7.09 -17.83
N LEU A 250 17.35 7.46 -16.58
CA LEU A 250 16.92 8.74 -16.00
C LEU A 250 17.93 9.89 -16.21
N ALA A 251 19.15 9.57 -16.64
CA ALA A 251 20.21 10.56 -16.85
C ALA A 251 20.04 11.44 -18.11
N LYS A 252 19.04 11.16 -18.96
CA LYS A 252 18.80 11.90 -20.21
C LYS A 252 17.78 13.03 -20.13
N GLU A 253 17.06 13.18 -19.03
CA GLU A 253 16.10 14.29 -18.82
C GLU A 253 16.65 15.31 -17.79
N ARG A 254 17.96 15.59 -17.83
CA ARG A 254 18.56 16.73 -17.11
C ARG A 254 18.48 17.99 -17.95
#